data_AF-A0A8T0TT85-F1
#
_entry.id   AF-A0A8T0TT85-F1
#
_cell.length_a   1.000
_cell.length_b   1.000
_cell.length_c   1.000
_cell.angle_alpha   90.00
_cell.angle_beta   90.00
_cell.angle_gamma   90.00
#
_symmetry.space_group_name_H-M   'P 1'
#
loop_
_entity.id
_entity.type
_entity.pdbx_description
1 polymer ?
#
loop_
_entity_poly.entity_id
_entity_poly.type
_entity_poly.pdbx_seq_one_letter_code
_entity_poly.pdbx_strand_id
1 'polypeptide(L)'
;MARVTLATTGTFVLAVALALTLAAPPAICIEFTAEDMESNDSMWALYERWSAHYEVARDAGDKLRRFRVFKETARSVYARHLGDRHYMLGLNSFADMTMDEFRDAFACKRPANGGERHFDITQQVRCG
;
A
#
# COMPACT_ATOMS: atom_id res chain seq x y z
N MET A 1 -31.82 8.97 -45.08
CA MET A 1 -31.00 8.00 -44.33
C MET A 1 -30.28 8.69 -43.15
N ALA A 2 -31.01 9.28 -42.19
CA ALA A 2 -30.43 10.08 -41.10
C ALA A 2 -31.01 9.76 -39.71
N ARG A 3 -31.71 8.62 -39.57
CA ARG A 3 -32.38 8.22 -38.32
C ARG A 3 -31.68 7.10 -37.56
N VAL A 4 -30.63 6.51 -38.12
CA VAL A 4 -29.91 5.36 -37.53
C VAL A 4 -28.68 5.79 -36.72
N THR A 5 -28.17 7.01 -36.90
CA THR A 5 -26.94 7.51 -36.28
C THR A 5 -27.10 8.07 -34.86
N LEU A 6 -28.30 8.51 -34.47
CA LEU A 6 -28.54 9.14 -33.16
C LEU A 6 -28.70 8.10 -32.02
N ALA A 7 -29.25 6.93 -32.35
CA ALA A 7 -29.45 5.84 -31.39
C ALA A 7 -28.14 5.12 -31.07
N THR A 8 -27.21 5.03 -32.04
CA THR A 8 -25.90 4.42 -31.85
C THR A 8 -24.99 5.30 -31.00
N THR A 9 -24.92 6.60 -31.24
CA THR A 9 -24.11 7.52 -30.40
C THR A 9 -24.62 7.58 -28.96
N GLY A 10 -25.94 7.60 -28.74
CA GLY A 10 -26.53 7.60 -27.40
C GLY A 10 -26.26 6.32 -26.61
N THR A 11 -26.31 5.15 -27.26
CA THR A 11 -25.95 3.87 -26.62
C THR A 11 -24.47 3.77 -26.31
N PHE A 12 -23.59 4.27 -27.19
CA PHE A 12 -22.15 4.35 -26.90
C PHE A 12 -21.85 5.26 -25.70
N VAL A 13 -22.47 6.44 -25.62
CA VAL A 13 -22.30 7.36 -24.47
C VAL A 13 -22.82 6.73 -23.18
N LEU A 14 -23.97 6.07 -23.21
CA LEU A 14 -24.54 5.38 -22.05
C LEU A 14 -23.66 4.21 -21.59
N ALA A 15 -23.14 3.44 -22.55
CA ALA A 15 -22.24 2.31 -22.26
C ALA A 15 -20.90 2.78 -21.67
N VAL A 16 -20.33 3.88 -22.18
CA VAL A 16 -19.10 4.48 -21.63
C VAL A 16 -19.36 5.06 -20.24
N ALA A 17 -20.48 5.75 -20.00
CA ALA A 17 -20.84 6.27 -18.69
C ALA A 17 -21.04 5.15 -17.65
N LEU A 18 -21.72 4.07 -18.03
CA LEU A 18 -21.90 2.89 -17.17
C LEU A 18 -20.56 2.20 -16.87
N ALA A 19 -19.69 2.07 -17.86
CA ALA A 19 -18.34 1.53 -17.67
C ALA A 19 -17.48 2.39 -16.72
N LEU A 20 -17.61 3.71 -16.78
CA LEU A 20 -16.91 4.63 -15.88
C LEU A 20 -17.43 4.55 -14.44
N THR A 21 -18.71 4.27 -14.22
CA THR A 21 -19.25 4.04 -12.86
C THR A 21 -18.84 2.68 -12.26
N LEU A 22 -18.55 1.69 -13.10
CA LEU A 22 -18.09 0.36 -12.70
C LEU A 22 -16.59 0.30 -12.43
N ALA A 23 -15.84 1.34 -12.80
CA ALA A 23 -14.42 1.41 -12.53
C ALA A 23 -14.19 1.60 -11.02
N ALA A 24 -13.75 0.52 -10.36
CA ALA A 24 -13.28 0.60 -8.99
C ALA A 24 -12.15 1.64 -8.89
N PRO A 25 -12.17 2.54 -7.89
CA PRO A 25 -11.08 3.48 -7.70
C PRO A 25 -9.76 2.72 -7.47
N PRO A 26 -8.61 3.24 -7.95
CA PRO A 26 -7.33 2.60 -7.71
C PRO A 26 -7.09 2.49 -6.21
N ALA A 27 -6.92 1.27 -5.72
CA ALA A 27 -6.63 1.04 -4.31
C ALA A 27 -5.26 1.64 -3.98
N ILE A 28 -5.24 2.58 -3.03
CA ILE A 28 -4.01 3.26 -2.55
C ILE A 28 -3.11 2.28 -1.79
N CYS A 29 -3.67 1.16 -1.34
CA CYS A 29 -2.96 0.08 -0.68
C CYS A 29 -3.54 -1.26 -1.12
N ILE A 30 -2.80 -2.33 -0.85
CA ILE A 30 -3.29 -3.68 -1.16
C ILE A 30 -4.42 -4.05 -0.20
N GLU A 31 -5.51 -4.50 -0.80
CA GLU A 31 -6.59 -5.16 -0.09
C GLU A 31 -6.19 -6.59 0.25
N PHE A 32 -6.49 -6.99 1.48
CA PHE A 32 -6.25 -8.34 1.97
C PHE A 32 -7.35 -8.71 2.96
N THR A 33 -7.65 -9.99 3.03
CA THR A 33 -8.85 -10.50 3.70
C THR A 33 -8.52 -11.46 4.84
N ALA A 34 -9.56 -12.06 5.44
CA ALA A 34 -9.39 -13.07 6.48
C ALA A 34 -8.60 -14.28 5.93
N GLU A 35 -8.89 -14.67 4.70
CA GLU A 35 -8.30 -15.81 3.99
C GLU A 35 -6.78 -15.66 3.86
N ASP A 36 -6.30 -14.43 3.62
CA ASP A 36 -4.87 -14.15 3.57
C ASP A 36 -4.18 -14.40 4.93
N MET A 37 -4.90 -14.28 6.05
CA MET A 37 -4.37 -14.44 7.41
C MET A 37 -4.42 -15.88 7.93
N GLU A 38 -5.06 -16.82 7.22
CA GLU A 38 -5.36 -18.16 7.72
C GLU A 38 -4.13 -19.05 7.92
N SER A 39 -3.12 -18.93 7.05
CA SER A 39 -1.96 -19.82 7.02
C SER A 39 -0.66 -19.09 6.71
N ASN A 40 0.49 -19.74 6.94
CA ASN A 40 1.77 -19.15 6.52
C ASN A 40 1.87 -19.04 4.99
N ASP A 41 1.28 -19.97 4.24
CA ASP A 41 1.35 -19.98 2.77
C ASP A 41 0.48 -18.88 2.18
N SER A 42 -0.72 -18.65 2.73
CA SER A 42 -1.58 -17.52 2.34
C SER A 42 -0.92 -16.18 2.67
N MET A 43 -0.31 -16.05 3.85
CA MET A 43 0.45 -14.85 4.22
C MET A 43 1.67 -14.65 3.31
N TRP A 44 2.31 -15.72 2.86
CA TRP A 44 3.43 -15.65 1.91
C TRP A 44 2.95 -15.15 0.55
N ALA A 45 1.83 -15.65 0.04
CA ALA A 45 1.22 -15.14 -1.19
C ALA A 45 0.83 -13.66 -1.07
N LEU A 46 0.31 -13.23 0.09
CA LEU A 46 0.08 -11.81 0.36
C LEU A 46 1.39 -11.00 0.36
N TYR A 47 2.46 -11.52 0.97
CA TYR A 47 3.76 -10.86 0.98
C TYR A 47 4.33 -10.68 -0.43
N GLU A 48 4.18 -11.68 -1.31
CA GLU A 48 4.61 -11.58 -2.71
C GLU A 48 3.82 -10.52 -3.47
N ARG A 49 2.47 -10.54 -3.35
CA ARG A 49 1.61 -9.49 -3.93
C ARG A 49 2.00 -8.10 -3.42
N TRP A 50 2.25 -7.98 -2.12
CA TRP A 50 2.72 -6.77 -1.48
C TRP A 50 4.06 -6.27 -2.00
N SER A 51 5.04 -7.14 -2.11
CA SER A 51 6.36 -6.78 -2.61
C SER A 51 6.30 -6.32 -4.08
N ALA A 52 5.43 -6.94 -4.89
CA ALA A 52 5.26 -6.57 -6.29
C ALA A 52 4.57 -5.20 -6.44
N HIS A 53 3.52 -4.94 -5.66
CA HIS A 53 2.77 -3.68 -5.74
C HIS A 53 3.61 -2.45 -5.35
N TYR A 54 4.48 -2.59 -4.35
CA TYR A 54 5.37 -1.50 -3.91
C TYR A 54 6.79 -1.58 -4.50
N GLU A 55 7.02 -2.49 -5.45
CA GLU A 55 8.34 -2.72 -6.08
C GLU A 55 9.47 -2.94 -5.06
N VAL A 56 9.16 -3.60 -3.94
CA VAL A 56 10.12 -3.87 -2.86
C VAL A 56 10.97 -5.08 -3.21
N ALA A 57 12.18 -4.82 -3.72
CA ALA A 57 13.18 -5.86 -3.96
C ALA A 57 13.92 -6.24 -2.66
N ARG A 58 14.01 -7.54 -2.37
CA ARG A 58 14.74 -8.10 -1.23
C ARG A 58 15.59 -9.29 -1.67
N ASP A 59 16.78 -9.41 -1.10
CA ASP A 59 17.64 -10.57 -1.31
C ASP A 59 16.98 -11.85 -0.79
N ALA A 60 17.25 -12.97 -1.47
CA ALA A 60 16.64 -14.27 -1.11
C ALA A 60 16.93 -14.68 0.34
N GLY A 61 18.14 -14.39 0.85
CA GLY A 61 18.52 -14.66 2.24
C GLY A 61 17.77 -13.81 3.27
N ASP A 62 17.36 -12.60 2.88
CA ASP A 62 16.69 -11.65 3.78
C ASP A 62 15.17 -11.77 3.76
N LYS A 63 14.60 -12.32 2.66
CA LYS A 63 13.14 -12.49 2.50
C LYS A 63 12.48 -13.20 3.68
N LEU A 64 13.08 -14.27 4.22
CA LEU A 64 12.49 -15.00 5.35
C LEU A 64 12.48 -14.18 6.66
N ARG A 65 13.49 -13.32 6.86
CA ARG A 65 13.52 -12.40 8.01
C ARG A 65 12.47 -11.29 7.84
N ARG A 66 12.41 -10.68 6.65
CA ARG A 66 11.45 -9.64 6.29
C ARG A 66 10.00 -10.15 6.35
N PHE A 67 9.78 -11.37 5.90
CA PHE A 67 8.47 -12.03 5.99
C PHE A 67 7.99 -12.20 7.43
N ARG A 68 8.87 -12.50 8.39
CA ARG A 68 8.48 -12.56 9.81
C ARG A 68 7.94 -11.22 10.32
N VAL A 69 8.66 -10.13 10.03
CA VAL A 69 8.23 -8.77 10.38
C VAL A 69 6.90 -8.42 9.68
N PHE A 70 6.80 -8.71 8.38
CA PHE A 70 5.59 -8.49 7.60
C PHE A 70 4.37 -9.19 8.20
N LYS A 71 4.50 -10.45 8.64
CA LYS A 71 3.39 -11.18 9.28
C LYS A 71 2.87 -10.49 10.53
N GLU A 72 3.77 -9.97 11.36
CA GLU A 72 3.40 -9.24 12.56
C GLU A 72 2.66 -7.95 12.19
N THR A 73 3.18 -7.20 11.23
CA THR A 73 2.53 -5.98 10.70
C THR A 73 1.14 -6.27 10.14
N ALA A 74 1.00 -7.27 9.27
CA ALA A 74 -0.27 -7.63 8.62
C ALA A 74 -1.36 -8.00 9.63
N ARG A 75 -1.03 -8.85 10.61
CA ARG A 75 -1.96 -9.18 11.70
C ARG A 75 -2.35 -7.96 12.51
N SER A 76 -1.39 -7.07 12.77
CA SER A 76 -1.61 -5.84 13.52
C SER A 76 -2.52 -4.85 12.76
N VAL A 77 -2.41 -4.78 11.43
CA VAL A 77 -3.29 -3.98 10.58
C VAL A 77 -4.68 -4.60 10.55
N TYR A 78 -4.78 -5.91 10.27
CA TYR A 78 -6.03 -6.65 10.21
C TYR A 78 -6.85 -6.54 11.50
N ALA A 79 -6.22 -6.77 12.65
CA ALA A 79 -6.88 -6.69 13.95
C ALA A 79 -7.41 -5.28 14.26
N ARG A 80 -6.78 -4.22 13.72
CA ARG A 80 -7.21 -2.84 13.92
C ARG A 80 -8.34 -2.42 12.99
N HIS A 81 -8.60 -3.16 11.91
CA HIS A 81 -9.75 -2.95 11.03
C HIS A 81 -11.06 -3.51 11.60
N LEU A 82 -10.99 -4.41 12.58
CA LEU A 82 -12.17 -4.98 13.25
C LEU A 82 -12.89 -3.99 14.18
N GLY A 83 -12.42 -2.74 14.29
CA GLY A 83 -13.01 -1.68 15.11
C GLY A 83 -13.46 -0.48 14.29
N ASP A 84 -14.49 0.21 14.77
CA ASP A 84 -15.01 1.43 14.15
C ASP A 84 -14.01 2.59 14.33
N ARG A 85 -13.25 2.91 13.29
CA ARG A 85 -12.17 3.91 13.33
C ARG A 85 -12.29 4.89 12.17
N HIS A 86 -12.05 6.17 12.47
CA HIS A 86 -12.06 7.25 11.49
C HIS A 86 -10.91 7.22 10.46
N TYR A 87 -9.97 6.27 10.57
CA TYR A 87 -8.87 6.10 9.61
C TYR A 87 -8.57 4.63 9.37
N MET A 88 -8.23 4.31 8.12
CA MET A 88 -7.78 2.98 7.71
C MET A 88 -6.26 2.90 7.77
N LEU A 89 -5.75 1.84 8.38
CA LEU A 89 -4.34 1.46 8.26
C LEU A 89 -4.18 0.57 7.03
N GLY A 90 -3.16 0.78 6.21
CA GLY A 90 -2.86 -0.10 5.07
C GLY A 90 -1.51 -0.77 5.26
N LEU A 91 -1.29 -1.87 4.55
CA LEU A 91 0.06 -2.39 4.32
C LEU A 91 0.77 -1.45 3.35
N ASN A 92 1.56 -0.52 3.86
CA ASN A 92 2.36 0.43 3.06
C ASN A 92 3.70 -0.19 2.61
N SER A 93 4.53 0.57 1.88
CA SER A 93 5.85 0.12 1.39
C SER A 93 6.87 -0.22 2.49
N PHE A 94 6.58 0.07 3.76
CA PHE A 94 7.43 -0.21 4.92
C PHE A 94 6.93 -1.40 5.75
N ALA A 95 5.93 -2.16 5.28
CA ALA A 95 5.30 -3.20 6.09
C ALA A 95 6.24 -4.34 6.53
N ASP A 96 7.40 -4.51 5.88
CA ASP A 96 8.44 -5.48 6.23
C ASP A 96 9.62 -4.90 7.04
N MET A 97 9.49 -3.65 7.51
CA MET A 97 10.45 -2.97 8.37
C MET A 97 9.94 -2.91 9.81
N THR A 98 10.84 -3.15 10.75
CA THR A 98 10.56 -2.86 12.16
C THR A 98 10.54 -1.34 12.39
N MET A 99 9.87 -0.91 13.47
CA MET A 99 9.83 0.52 13.80
C MET A 99 11.24 1.10 14.05
N ASP A 100 12.15 0.31 14.59
CA ASP A 100 13.53 0.76 14.84
C ASP A 100 14.32 0.87 13.53
N GLU A 101 14.22 -0.11 12.63
CA GLU A 101 14.79 0.01 11.27
C GLU A 101 14.23 1.20 10.51
N PHE A 102 12.92 1.46 10.64
CA PHE A 102 12.29 2.62 10.01
C PHE A 102 12.86 3.94 10.56
N ARG A 103 13.03 4.04 11.88
CA ARG A 103 13.62 5.23 12.51
C ARG A 103 15.07 5.44 12.11
N ASP A 104 15.86 4.37 12.10
CA ASP A 104 17.28 4.47 11.75
C ASP A 104 17.49 4.89 10.29
N ALA A 105 16.61 4.45 9.38
CA ALA A 105 16.70 4.78 7.96
C ALA A 105 16.07 6.13 7.58
N PHE A 106 14.95 6.50 8.22
CA PHE A 106 14.10 7.61 7.76
C PHE A 106 13.86 8.71 8.81
N ALA A 107 14.16 8.50 10.09
CA ALA A 107 13.96 9.54 11.09
C ALA A 107 15.17 10.47 11.19
N CYS A 108 14.91 11.77 11.13
CA CYS A 108 15.91 12.78 11.46
C CYS A 108 16.13 12.83 12.98
N LYS A 109 17.37 12.73 13.44
CA LYS A 109 17.69 13.12 14.82
C LYS A 109 17.57 14.63 14.92
N ARG A 110 16.81 15.12 15.90
CA ARG A 110 16.75 16.55 16.18
C ARG A 110 18.16 17.01 16.61
N PRO A 111 18.81 17.98 15.93
CA PRO A 111 20.07 18.51 16.39
C PRO A 111 19.87 19.17 17.76
N ALA A 112 20.78 18.93 18.70
CA ALA A 112 20.71 19.45 20.08
C ALA A 112 20.61 20.99 20.14
N ASN A 113 21.02 21.66 19.07
CA ASN A 113 21.18 23.11 18.99
C ASN A 113 19.99 23.81 18.31
N GLY A 114 18.91 23.09 17.96
CA GLY A 114 17.71 23.69 17.37
C GLY A 114 17.84 24.16 15.91
N GLY A 115 18.83 23.65 15.16
CA GLY A 115 19.05 24.02 13.75
C GLY A 115 17.89 23.67 12.82
N GLU A 116 17.72 24.48 11.76
CA GLU A 116 16.64 24.35 10.78
C GLU A 116 16.69 23.02 10.02
N ARG A 117 15.52 22.39 9.87
CA ARG A 117 15.37 21.12 9.14
C ARG A 117 15.20 21.43 7.65
N HIS A 118 16.22 21.13 6.85
CA HIS A 118 16.07 21.10 5.40
C HIS A 118 15.44 19.77 4.99
N PHE A 119 14.18 19.80 4.55
CA PHE A 119 13.47 18.63 4.05
C PHE A 119 13.73 18.49 2.55
N ASP A 120 14.63 17.58 2.17
CA ASP A 120 14.81 17.17 0.77
C ASP A 120 13.78 16.08 0.43
N ILE A 121 13.06 16.28 -0.67
CA ILE A 121 11.94 15.47 -1.17
C ILE A 121 12.33 14.07 -1.64
N THR A 122 13.60 13.70 -1.57
CA THR A 122 14.16 12.43 -2.08
C THR A 122 13.95 11.21 -1.18
N GLN A 123 13.00 11.24 -0.23
CA GLN A 123 12.66 10.08 0.63
C GLN A 123 13.84 9.55 1.47
N GLN A 124 14.94 10.30 1.50
CA GLN A 124 16.07 10.11 2.38
C GLN A 124 16.20 11.39 3.18
N VAL A 125 15.81 11.33 4.45
CA VAL A 125 15.99 12.45 5.34
C VAL A 125 17.48 12.61 5.59
N ARG A 126 18.15 13.46 4.78
CA ARG A 126 19.53 13.85 5.05
C ARG A 126 19.55 14.65 6.34
N CYS A 127 20.03 14.04 7.41
CA CYS A 127 20.38 14.75 8.63
C CYS A 127 21.59 15.63 8.29
N GLY A 128 21.43 16.96 8.37
CA GLY A 128 22.54 17.91 8.36
C GLY A 128 23.31 17.92 9.67
#